data_AF-A0A0N5AJ49-F1
#
_entry.id   AF-A0A0N5AJ49-F1
#
_cell.length_a   1.000
_cell.length_b   1.000
_cell.length_c   1.000
_cell.angle_alpha   90.00
_cell.angle_beta   90.00
_cell.angle_gamma   90.00
#
_symmetry.space_group_name_H-M   'P 1'
#
loop_
_entity.id
_entity.type
_entity.pdbx_description
1 polymer ?
#
loop_
_entity_poly.entity_id
_entity_poly.type
_entity_poly.pdbx_seq_one_letter_code
_entity_poly.pdbx_strand_id
1 'polypeptide(L)' 'MGNCSSKRRGQECKPCCACPETKKARDECIIANGEAKCGYLIEAHKKCLRDQGFEVE' A
#
# COMPACT_ATOMS: atom_id res chain seq x y z
N MET A 1 -5.22 -18.65 1.46
CA MET A 1 -5.75 -17.31 1.81
C MET A 1 -5.10 -16.28 0.90
N GLY A 2 -5.87 -15.32 0.39
CA GLY A 2 -5.42 -14.31 -0.58
C GLY A 2 -6.56 -13.97 -1.53
N ASN A 3 -7.55 -13.23 -1.05
CA ASN A 3 -8.76 -12.92 -1.81
C ASN A 3 -8.86 -11.41 -2.02
N CYS A 4 -8.77 -10.95 -3.27
CA CYS A 4 -9.36 -9.69 -3.69
C CYS A 4 -10.23 -9.92 -4.94
N SER A 5 -11.44 -10.41 -4.68
CA SER A 5 -12.57 -10.39 -5.59
C SER A 5 -13.21 -9.00 -5.57
N SER A 6 -13.07 -8.17 -6.62
CA SER A 6 -13.98 -7.04 -6.91
C SER A 6 -13.69 -6.34 -8.24
N LYS A 7 -14.50 -6.66 -9.27
CA LYS A 7 -14.76 -5.81 -10.44
C LYS A 7 -15.37 -4.48 -9.98
N ARG A 8 -14.83 -3.31 -10.36
CA ARG A 8 -15.60 -2.10 -10.75
C ARG A 8 -14.84 -1.21 -11.75
N ARG A 9 -15.51 -1.02 -12.89
CA ARG A 9 -15.38 -0.01 -13.96
C ARG A 9 -14.44 1.17 -13.67
N GLY A 10 -13.41 1.33 -14.50
CA GLY A 10 -12.99 2.64 -14.99
C GLY A 10 -12.15 3.54 -14.08
N GLN A 11 -11.26 3.01 -13.25
CA GLN A 11 -9.94 3.60 -12.96
C GLN A 11 -9.14 2.54 -12.19
N GLU A 12 -8.00 2.12 -12.75
CA GLU A 12 -6.98 1.20 -12.24
C GLU A 12 -7.22 0.53 -10.87
N CYS A 13 -7.12 -0.81 -10.81
CA CYS A 13 -6.95 -1.54 -9.55
C CYS A 13 -5.71 -1.01 -8.83
N LYS A 14 -5.91 -0.04 -7.92
CA LYS A 14 -4.84 0.52 -7.12
C LYS A 14 -4.28 -0.57 -6.19
N PRO A 15 -3.00 -0.50 -5.80
CA PRO A 15 -2.32 -1.43 -4.88
C PRO A 15 -2.90 -1.47 -3.44
N CYS A 16 -4.13 -0.98 -3.23
CA CYS A 16 -4.83 -0.91 -1.95
C CYS A 16 -5.25 -2.28 -1.40
N CYS A 17 -5.29 -3.33 -2.22
CA CYS A 17 -5.79 -4.65 -1.81
C CYS A 17 -4.75 -5.53 -1.10
N ALA A 18 -3.45 -5.30 -1.35
CA ALA A 18 -2.42 -6.16 -0.77
C ALA A 18 -2.17 -5.82 0.71
N CYS A 19 -2.16 -4.52 1.02
CA CYS A 19 -1.69 -3.99 2.29
C CYS A 19 -2.41 -2.68 2.67
N PRO A 20 -3.72 -2.74 3.01
CA PRO A 20 -4.50 -1.54 3.33
C PRO A 20 -3.99 -0.84 4.60
N GLU A 21 -3.51 -1.58 5.59
CA GLU A 21 -2.99 -1.03 6.85
C GLU A 21 -1.75 -0.17 6.64
N THR A 22 -0.73 -0.68 5.94
CA THR A 22 0.51 0.07 5.70
C THR A 22 0.31 1.21 4.70
N LYS A 23 -0.60 1.06 3.73
CA LYS A 23 -1.01 2.16 2.84
C LYS A 23 -1.63 3.31 3.59
N LYS A 24 -2.61 3.01 4.45
CA LYS A 24 -3.34 4.02 5.22
C LYS A 24 -2.42 4.73 6.20
N ALA A 25 -1.60 3.97 6.95
CA ALA A 25 -0.62 4.54 7.86
C ALA A 25 0.37 5.45 7.13
N ARG A 26 0.90 5.02 5.97
CA ARG A 26 1.79 5.83 5.14
C ARG A 26 1.10 7.13 4.69
N ASP A 27 -0.11 7.05 4.16
CA ASP A 27 -0.86 8.23 3.71
C ASP A 27 -1.12 9.21 4.86
N GLU A 28 -1.63 8.71 5.99
CA GLU A 28 -1.85 9.54 7.19
C GLU A 28 -0.54 10.17 7.68
N CYS A 29 0.57 9.43 7.65
CA CYS A 29 1.87 9.98 8.00
C CYS A 29 2.33 11.05 7.01
N ILE A 30 2.18 10.85 5.70
CA ILE A 30 2.56 11.85 4.70
C ILE A 30 1.74 13.13 4.89
N ILE A 31 0.44 12.99 5.18
CA ILE A 31 -0.46 14.12 5.44
C ILE A 31 -0.08 14.85 6.73
N ALA A 32 0.24 14.11 7.80
CA ALA A 32 0.50 14.69 9.13
C ALA A 32 1.93 15.20 9.31
N ASN A 33 2.92 14.51 8.75
CA ASN A 33 4.35 14.72 9.01
C ASN A 33 5.19 15.00 7.76
N GLY A 34 4.65 14.75 6.57
CA GLY A 34 5.38 14.82 5.30
C GLY A 34 6.19 13.56 4.98
N GLU A 35 6.40 13.31 3.70
CA GLU A 35 7.03 12.08 3.17
C GLU A 35 8.42 11.80 3.76
N ALA A 36 9.15 12.86 4.13
CA ALA A 36 10.48 12.80 4.73
C ALA A 36 10.54 12.00 6.06
N LYS A 37 9.45 11.98 6.84
CA LYS A 37 9.40 11.21 8.11
C LYS A 37 8.77 9.83 7.94
N CYS A 38 8.18 9.53 6.79
CA CYS A 38 7.36 8.33 6.60
C CYS A 38 8.11 7.19 5.89
N GLY A 39 9.44 7.30 5.73
CA GLY A 39 10.27 6.27 5.10
C GLY A 39 10.07 4.87 5.70
N TYR A 40 9.91 4.78 7.02
CA TYR A 40 9.66 3.50 7.71
C TYR A 40 8.31 2.85 7.30
N LEU A 41 7.28 3.66 7.03
CA LEU A 41 5.97 3.17 6.58
C LEU A 41 5.99 2.78 5.10
N ILE A 42 6.78 3.49 4.30
CA ILE A 42 7.01 3.15 2.88
C ILE A 42 7.71 1.79 2.79
N GLU A 43 8.77 1.57 3.58
CA GLU A 43 9.47 0.28 3.66
C GLU A 43 8.55 -0.85 4.15
N ALA A 44 7.73 -0.60 5.17
CA ALA A 44 6.75 -1.57 5.65
C ALA A 44 5.70 -1.92 4.59
N HIS A 45 5.25 -0.92 3.81
CA HIS A 45 4.34 -1.14 2.70
C HIS A 45 4.98 -1.95 1.58
N LYS A 46 6.23 -1.64 1.19
CA LYS A 46 7.01 -2.40 0.20
C LYS A 46 7.23 -3.85 0.64
N LYS A 47 7.53 -4.09 1.93
CA LYS A 47 7.68 -5.45 2.47
C LYS A 47 6.39 -6.26 2.33
N CYS A 48 5.26 -5.64 2.63
CA CYS A 48 3.96 -6.30 2.51
C CYS A 48 3.56 -6.56 1.04
N LEU A 49 3.92 -5.66 0.11
CA LEU A 49 3.76 -5.91 -1.32
C LEU A 49 4.62 -7.10 -1.79
N ARG A 50 5.89 -7.17 -1.36
CA ARG A 50 6.75 -8.34 -1.61
C ARG A 50 6.16 -9.64 -1.09
N ASP A 51 5.61 -9.65 0.13
CA ASP A 51 4.98 -10.83 0.74
C ASP A 51 3.76 -11.32 -0.06
N GLN A 52 3.02 -10.37 -0.64
CA GLN A 52 1.88 -10.64 -1.52
C GLN A 52 2.28 -10.93 -2.99
N GLY A 53 3.57 -10.95 -3.30
CA GLY A 53 4.08 -11.23 -4.66
C GLY A 53 4.05 -10.05 -5.63
N PHE A 54 3.94 -8.82 -5.12
CA PHE A 54 4.08 -7.59 -5.89
C PHE A 54 5.49 -7.04 -5.69
N GLU A 55 6.37 -7.28 -6.65
CA GLU A 55 7.71 -6.70 -6.67
C GLU A 55 7.60 -5.22 -7.08
N VAL A 56 8.11 -4.32 -6.23
CA VAL A 56 8.10 -2.87 -6.46
C VAL A 56 9.56 -2.43 -6.61
N GLU A 57 9.96 -2.11 -7.84
CA GLU A 57 11.27 -1.53 -8.19
C GLU A 57 11.30 -0.01 -7.98
#